data_AF-A0A3A4JQJ7-F1
#
_entry.id   AF-A0A3A4JQJ7-F1
#
_cell.length_a   1.000
_cell.length_b   1.000
_cell.length_c   1.000
_cell.angle_alpha   90.00
_cell.angle_beta   90.00
_cell.angle_gamma   90.00
#
_symmetry.space_group_name_H-M   'P 1'
#
loop_
_entity.id
_entity.type
_entity.pdbx_description
1 polymer ?
#
loop_
_entity_poly.entity_id
_entity_poly.type
_entity_poly.pdbx_seq_one_letter_code
_entity_poly.pdbx_strand_id
1 'polypeptide(L)'
;MFLSPNLKVTKLKHSIYLLATTILGGLLSLLAHAGIEAWYLNWSEQNQRVVTWYGGCALPPALQIGLILLGLAGGFWLGRFWWKMVYIEKHWAKK
;
A
#
# COMPACT_ATOMS: atom_id res chain seq x y z
N MET A 1 4.63 -17.63 18.99
CA MET A 1 4.85 -17.74 17.53
C MET A 1 3.78 -18.65 16.95
N PHE A 2 2.77 -18.10 16.25
CA PHE A 2 1.52 -18.80 15.93
C PHE A 2 1.54 -19.65 14.64
N LEU A 3 2.70 -19.81 14.01
CA LEU A 3 2.82 -20.57 12.76
C LEU A 3 3.37 -21.98 13.05
N SER A 4 2.61 -23.00 12.66
CA SER A 4 3.05 -24.40 12.74
C SER A 4 3.94 -24.75 11.55
N PRO A 5 5.06 -25.47 11.74
CA PRO A 5 5.95 -25.86 10.65
C PRO A 5 5.26 -26.77 9.62
N ASN A 6 4.20 -27.48 10.05
CA ASN A 6 3.38 -28.38 9.22
C ASN A 6 2.16 -27.69 8.60
N LEU A 7 2.12 -26.36 8.54
CA LEU A 7 1.01 -25.62 7.96
C LEU A 7 0.83 -25.98 6.47
N LYS A 8 -0.31 -26.59 6.13
CA LYS A 8 -0.68 -26.86 4.73
C LYS A 8 -1.12 -25.57 4.05
N VAL A 9 -0.35 -25.15 3.06
CA VAL A 9 -0.64 -23.94 2.28
C VAL A 9 -1.67 -24.28 1.19
N THR A 10 -2.83 -23.60 1.20
CA THR A 10 -3.89 -23.79 0.20
C THR A 10 -3.92 -22.64 -0.80
N LYS A 11 -4.40 -22.93 -2.02
CA LYS A 11 -4.58 -21.90 -3.07
C LYS A 11 -5.56 -20.80 -2.64
N LEU A 12 -6.60 -21.16 -1.89
CA LEU A 12 -7.56 -20.21 -1.34
C LEU A 12 -6.90 -19.26 -0.34
N LYS A 13 -6.12 -19.78 0.61
CA LYS A 13 -5.40 -18.95 1.58
C LYS A 13 -4.45 -17.97 0.90
N HIS A 14 -3.74 -18.43 -0.14
CA HIS A 14 -2.86 -17.57 -0.93
C HIS A 14 -3.63 -16.42 -1.60
N SER A 15 -4.76 -16.74 -2.22
CA SER A 15 -5.58 -15.75 -2.93
C SER A 15 -6.14 -14.70 -1.97
N ILE A 16 -6.67 -15.11 -0.82
CA ILE A 16 -7.17 -14.19 0.22
C ILE A 16 -6.03 -13.30 0.74
N TYR A 17 -4.85 -13.87 0.97
CA TYR A 17 -3.70 -13.12 1.44
C TYR A 17 -3.25 -12.04 0.44
N LEU A 18 -3.16 -12.38 -0.85
CA LEU A 18 -2.81 -11.43 -1.90
C LEU A 18 -3.89 -10.34 -2.05
N LEU A 19 -5.17 -10.70 -1.97
CA LEU A 19 -6.26 -9.73 -2.00
C LEU A 19 -6.17 -8.76 -0.82
N ALA A 20 -6.00 -9.27 0.40
CA ALA A 20 -5.90 -8.47 1.61
C ALA A 20 -4.70 -7.51 1.59
N THR A 21 -3.54 -7.98 1.13
CA THR A 21 -2.33 -7.14 1.00
C THR A 21 -2.45 -6.10 -0.11
N THR A 22 -3.16 -6.40 -1.19
CA THR A 22 -3.49 -5.43 -2.25
C THR A 22 -4.42 -4.35 -1.73
N ILE A 23 -5.49 -4.72 -1.01
CA ILE A 23 -6.41 -3.77 -0.36
C ILE A 23 -5.65 -2.90 0.64
N LEU A 24 -4.78 -3.50 1.45
CA LEU A 24 -3.93 -2.76 2.39
C LEU A 24 -3.05 -1.73 1.66
N GLY A 25 -2.43 -2.11 0.53
CA GLY A 25 -1.65 -1.20 -0.30
C GLY A 25 -2.49 -0.02 -0.83
N GLY A 26 -3.72 -0.29 -1.25
CA GLY A 26 -4.70 0.75 -1.61
C GLY A 26 -4.99 1.69 -0.44
N LEU A 27 -5.30 1.16 0.74
CA LEU A 27 -5.55 1.97 1.94
C LEU A 27 -4.33 2.83 2.33
N LEU A 28 -3.13 2.27 2.26
CA LEU A 28 -1.89 3.01 2.51
C LEU A 28 -1.67 4.13 1.49
N SER A 29 -2.04 3.93 0.23
CA SER A 29 -1.96 5.01 -0.77
C SER A 29 -2.94 6.15 -0.51
N LEU A 30 -4.12 5.86 0.06
CA LEU A 30 -5.05 6.92 0.49
C LEU A 30 -4.48 7.74 1.65
N LEU A 31 -3.82 7.07 2.61
CA LEU A 31 -3.13 7.76 3.69
C LEU A 31 -1.95 8.60 3.16
N ALA A 32 -1.16 8.05 2.24
CA ALA A 32 -0.08 8.78 1.60
C ALA A 32 -0.61 9.98 0.80
N HIS A 33 -1.72 9.82 0.09
CA HIS A 33 -2.39 10.91 -0.62
C HIS A 33 -2.76 12.05 0.32
N ALA A 34 -3.47 11.75 1.42
CA ALA A 34 -3.85 12.74 2.42
C ALA A 34 -2.63 13.44 3.05
N GLY A 35 -1.55 12.69 3.34
CA GLY A 35 -0.31 13.24 3.87
C GLY A 35 0.40 14.20 2.90
N ILE A 36 0.50 13.82 1.62
CA ILE A 36 1.10 14.67 0.58
C ILE A 36 0.25 15.93 0.38
N GLU A 37 -1.07 15.80 0.39
CA GLU A 37 -1.98 16.94 0.26
C GLU A 37 -1.85 17.92 1.42
N ALA A 38 -1.88 17.41 2.66
CA ALA A 38 -1.69 18.24 3.84
C ALA A 38 -0.35 18.98 3.81
N TRP A 39 0.73 18.30 3.43
CA TRP A 39 2.05 18.92 3.28
C TRP A 39 2.05 20.00 2.19
N TYR A 40 1.48 19.72 1.01
CA TYR A 40 1.42 20.65 -0.11
C TYR A 40 0.61 21.91 0.23
N LEU A 41 -0.53 21.76 0.91
CA LEU A 41 -1.37 22.87 1.35
C LEU A 41 -0.62 23.75 2.35
N ASN A 42 -0.01 23.16 3.38
CA ASN A 42 0.76 23.89 4.37
C ASN A 42 1.97 24.62 3.74
N TRP A 43 2.68 23.96 2.81
CA TRP A 43 3.77 24.60 2.07
C TRP A 43 3.27 25.76 1.20
N SER A 44 2.13 25.61 0.54
CA SER A 44 1.54 26.66 -0.30
C SER A 44 1.12 27.88 0.52
N GLU A 45 0.53 27.66 1.69
CA GLU A 45 0.16 28.70 2.65
C GLU A 45 1.39 29.49 3.12
N GLN A 46 2.46 28.79 3.54
CA GLN A 46 3.72 29.41 3.99
C GLN A 46 4.42 30.25 2.91
N ASN A 47 4.23 29.90 1.63
CA ASN A 47 4.88 30.57 0.49
C ASN A 47 3.94 31.52 -0.27
N GLN A 48 2.74 31.80 0.25
CA GLN A 48 1.71 32.60 -0.41
C GLN A 48 1.44 32.18 -1.86
N ARG A 49 1.46 30.87 -2.12
CA ARG A 49 1.19 30.30 -3.44
C ARG A 49 -0.30 30.05 -3.61
N VAL A 50 -0.80 30.33 -4.81
CA VAL A 50 -2.19 29.98 -5.18
C VAL A 50 -2.28 28.49 -5.40
N VAL A 51 -3.23 27.84 -4.71
CA VAL A 51 -3.52 26.42 -4.86
C VAL A 51 -4.52 26.22 -6.00
N THR A 52 -4.15 25.42 -7.00
CA THR A 52 -5.08 24.95 -8.03
C THR A 52 -5.83 23.72 -7.52
N TRP A 53 -7.16 23.76 -7.61
CA TRP A 53 -8.03 22.67 -7.18
C TRP A 53 -8.54 21.88 -8.38
N TYR A 54 -8.58 20.57 -8.24
CA TYR A 54 -9.04 19.61 -9.24
C TYR A 54 -10.16 18.75 -8.62
N GLY A 55 -11.41 19.19 -8.78
CA GLY A 55 -12.58 18.43 -8.30
C GLY A 55 -12.61 18.22 -6.78
N GLY A 56 -12.02 19.14 -6.01
CA GLY A 56 -11.96 19.07 -4.54
C GLY A 56 -10.61 18.60 -3.98
N CYS A 57 -9.67 18.19 -4.83
CA CYS A 57 -8.31 17.84 -4.42
C CYS A 57 -7.30 18.90 -4.90
N ALA A 58 -6.31 19.22 -4.07
CA ALA A 58 -5.23 20.15 -4.41
C ALA A 58 -4.13 19.48 -5.25
N LEU A 59 -4.04 18.14 -5.25
CA LEU A 59 -3.09 17.42 -6.09
C LEU A 59 -3.57 17.30 -7.54
N PRO A 60 -2.66 17.40 -8.53
CA PRO A 60 -2.93 17.07 -9.92
C PRO A 60 -3.51 15.66 -10.10
N PRO A 61 -4.45 15.45 -11.04
CA PRO A 61 -5.06 14.15 -11.30
C PRO A 61 -4.06 13.03 -11.59
N ALA A 62 -2.92 13.35 -12.23
CA ALA A 62 -1.86 12.39 -12.49
C ALA A 62 -1.25 11.80 -11.20
N LEU A 63 -1.08 12.62 -10.15
CA LEU A 63 -0.59 12.13 -8.86
C LEU A 63 -1.66 11.34 -8.11
N GLN A 64 -2.93 11.74 -8.21
CA GLN A 64 -4.05 10.99 -7.61
C GLN A 64 -4.11 9.56 -8.16
N ILE A 65 -4.12 9.42 -9.50
CA ILE A 65 -4.16 8.13 -10.18
C ILE A 65 -2.85 7.37 -9.96
N GLY A 66 -1.71 8.06 -9.98
CA GLY A 66 -0.40 7.44 -9.74
C GLY A 66 -0.31 6.81 -8.36
N LEU A 67 -0.77 7.50 -7.31
CA LEU A 67 -0.72 7.02 -5.92
C LEU A 67 -1.54 5.76 -5.74
N ILE A 68 -2.79 5.72 -6.24
CA ILE A 68 -3.63 4.53 -6.08
C ILE A 68 -3.07 3.33 -6.86
N LEU A 69 -2.57 3.55 -8.10
CA LEU A 69 -1.97 2.48 -8.89
C LEU A 69 -0.70 1.93 -8.22
N LEU A 70 0.16 2.81 -7.70
CA LEU A 70 1.35 2.41 -6.95
C LEU A 70 0.99 1.70 -5.65
N GLY A 71 -0.05 2.14 -4.94
CA GLY A 71 -0.56 1.48 -3.74
C GLY A 71 -1.01 0.05 -4.01
N LEU A 72 -1.84 -0.15 -5.02
CA LEU A 72 -2.36 -1.46 -5.40
C LEU A 72 -1.23 -2.38 -5.91
N ALA A 73 -0.41 -1.90 -6.84
CA ALA A 73 0.71 -2.66 -7.39
C ALA A 73 1.74 -3.02 -6.32
N GLY A 74 2.08 -2.05 -5.46
CA GLY A 74 2.97 -2.21 -4.33
C GLY A 74 2.42 -3.19 -3.29
N GLY A 75 1.13 -3.09 -2.95
CA GLY A 75 0.45 -4.02 -2.05
C GLY A 75 0.47 -5.45 -2.56
N PHE A 76 0.21 -5.66 -3.86
CA PHE A 76 0.29 -6.98 -4.49
C PHE A 76 1.72 -7.56 -4.45
N TRP A 77 2.72 -6.75 -4.82
CA TRP A 77 4.13 -7.16 -4.80
C TRP A 77 4.60 -7.50 -3.39
N LEU A 78 4.27 -6.66 -2.42
CA LEU A 78 4.56 -6.87 -1.00
C LEU A 78 3.90 -8.17 -0.53
N GLY A 79 2.64 -8.41 -0.90
CA GLY A 79 1.94 -9.65 -0.65
C GLY A 79 2.70 -10.87 -1.19
N ARG A 80 3.13 -10.86 -2.45
CA ARG A 80 3.90 -11.99 -2.99
C ARG A 80 5.23 -12.20 -2.26
N PHE A 81 5.94 -11.11 -1.97
CA PHE A 81 7.24 -11.16 -1.31
C PHE A 81 7.13 -11.76 0.10
N TRP A 82 6.21 -11.24 0.91
CA TRP A 82 5.98 -11.73 2.26
C TRP A 82 5.41 -13.13 2.28
N TRP A 83 4.55 -13.48 1.32
CA TRP A 83 4.06 -14.84 1.18
C TRP A 83 5.19 -15.84 0.98
N LYS A 84 6.13 -15.55 0.08
CA LYS A 84 7.31 -16.37 -0.15
C LYS A 84 8.13 -16.55 1.12
N MET A 85 8.44 -15.44 1.81
CA MET A 85 9.25 -15.48 3.03
C MET A 85 8.59 -16.28 4.17
N VAL A 86 7.28 -16.09 4.37
CA VAL A 86 6.55 -16.66 5.51
C VAL A 86 6.14 -18.11 5.26
N TYR A 87 5.61 -18.42 4.07
CA TYR A 87 4.96 -19.72 3.83
C TYR A 87 5.82 -20.70 3.03
N ILE A 88 6.71 -20.20 2.16
CA ILE A 88 7.55 -21.06 1.31
C ILE A 88 8.92 -21.25 1.96
N GLU A 89 9.65 -20.16 2.18
CA GLU A 89 11.00 -20.19 2.74
C GLU A 89 11.01 -20.42 4.25
N LYS A 90 9.89 -20.09 4.92
CA LYS A 90 9.69 -20.20 6.36
C LYS A 90 10.88 -19.61 7.12
N HIS A 91 11.31 -18.39 6.77
CA HIS A 91 12.43 -17.71 7.43
C HIS A 91 12.30 -17.68 8.95
N TRP A 92 11.07 -17.64 9.43
CA TRP A 92 10.71 -17.68 10.83
C TRP A 92 11.05 -19.01 11.54
N ALA A 93 11.18 -20.12 10.80
CA ALA A 93 11.54 -21.44 11.34
C ALA A 93 13.03 -21.78 11.16
N LYS A 94 13.75 -21.01 10.34
CA LYS A 94 15.19 -21.19 10.13
C LYS A 94 15.93 -20.48 11.26
N LYS A 95 16.49 -21.27 12.18
CA LYS A 95 17.44 -20.81 13.20
C LYS A 95 18.81 -20.64 12.57
#